data_AF-F0W9L5-F1
#
_entry.id   AF-F0W9L5-F1
#
_cell.length_a   1.000
_cell.length_b   1.000
_cell.length_c   1.000
_cell.angle_alpha   90.00
_cell.angle_beta   90.00
_cell.angle_gamma   90.00
#
_symmetry.space_group_name_H-M   'P 1'
#
loop_
_entity.id
_entity.type
_entity.pdbx_description
1 polymer ?
#
loop_
_entity_poly.entity_id
_entity_poly.type
_entity_poly.pdbx_seq_one_letter_code
_entity_poly.pdbx_strand_id
1 'polypeptide(L)'
;MYAGGGVFDSSCVQEEIRFTISPELLVATLLFERLGPHEAFVVHGTERYSSYTGYGESFKFCGGFTDTTDFEIFANIGTNDMAPYKRRKSVVVGIDAICYFGVACQSEWSHIRREIIKACAGFFYPDQTCLGWKIGTGNWGCGVLGGKPELKFLIQWMSATLAGKDLTYHLCSVFSAWYRLM
;
A
#
# COMPACT_ATOMS: atom_id res chain seq x y z
N MET A 1 -5.16 -8.98 -8.55
CA MET A 1 -6.26 -8.18 -7.94
C MET A 1 -6.43 -6.91 -8.78
N TYR A 2 -7.55 -6.19 -8.65
CA TYR A 2 -7.70 -4.85 -9.23
C TYR A 2 -7.39 -3.80 -8.15
N ALA A 3 -6.80 -2.67 -8.53
CA ALA A 3 -6.56 -1.58 -7.59
C ALA A 3 -7.89 -1.10 -6.98
N GLY A 4 -7.89 -0.85 -5.68
CA GLY A 4 -9.06 -0.41 -4.93
C GLY A 4 -9.99 -1.54 -4.49
N GLY A 5 -9.71 -2.80 -4.83
CA GLY A 5 -10.49 -3.94 -4.37
C GLY A 5 -12.00 -3.75 -4.60
N GLY A 6 -12.78 -3.80 -3.52
CA GLY A 6 -14.22 -3.55 -3.50
C GLY A 6 -14.60 -2.16 -3.01
N VAL A 7 -13.81 -1.11 -3.28
CA VAL A 7 -14.04 0.25 -2.73
C VAL A 7 -15.39 0.86 -3.15
N PHE A 8 -15.95 0.42 -4.28
CA PHE A 8 -17.29 0.83 -4.73
C PHE A 8 -18.41 -0.12 -4.27
N ASP A 9 -18.05 -1.18 -3.55
CA ASP A 9 -18.95 -2.20 -3.04
C ASP A 9 -19.07 -2.10 -1.50
N SER A 10 -19.33 -3.22 -0.82
CA SER A 10 -19.51 -3.28 0.64
C SER A 10 -18.22 -3.60 1.42
N SER A 11 -17.06 -3.65 0.77
CA SER A 11 -15.80 -3.98 1.42
C SER A 11 -15.22 -2.75 2.14
N CYS A 12 -14.78 -2.93 3.38
CA CYS A 12 -14.16 -1.85 4.15
C CYS A 12 -12.97 -2.38 4.95
N VAL A 13 -12.07 -3.06 4.26
CA VAL A 13 -10.81 -3.56 4.81
C VAL A 13 -9.66 -2.64 4.40
N GLN A 14 -8.42 -3.09 4.57
CA GLN A 14 -7.23 -2.25 4.47
C GLN A 14 -7.14 -1.41 3.19
N GLU A 15 -7.41 -2.01 2.02
CA GLU A 15 -7.30 -1.32 0.73
C GLU A 15 -8.41 -0.28 0.56
N GLU A 16 -9.66 -0.65 0.79
CA GLU A 16 -10.82 0.21 0.60
C GLU A 16 -10.83 1.38 1.58
N ILE A 17 -10.42 1.16 2.83
CA ILE A 17 -10.26 2.24 3.82
C ILE A 17 -9.23 3.25 3.31
N ARG A 18 -8.07 2.79 2.80
CA ARG A 18 -7.03 3.70 2.33
C ARG A 18 -7.50 4.52 1.12
N PHE A 19 -8.19 3.88 0.17
CA PHE A 19 -8.76 4.56 -0.98
C PHE A 19 -9.89 5.53 -0.59
N THR A 20 -10.64 5.22 0.47
CA THR A 20 -11.72 6.09 0.97
C THR A 20 -11.19 7.34 1.67
N ILE A 21 -10.16 7.22 2.50
CA ILE A 21 -9.60 8.39 3.22
C ILE A 21 -8.67 9.24 2.35
N SER A 22 -8.13 8.68 1.27
CA SER A 22 -7.31 9.33 0.25
C SER A 22 -7.91 9.11 -1.15
N PRO A 23 -9.05 9.74 -1.48
CA PRO A 23 -9.82 9.47 -2.70
C PRO A 23 -9.09 9.73 -4.01
N GLU A 24 -7.96 10.44 -4.01
CA GLU A 24 -7.08 10.56 -5.17
C GLU A 24 -6.58 9.19 -5.67
N LEU A 25 -6.52 8.18 -4.78
CA LEU A 25 -6.22 6.79 -5.14
C LEU A 25 -7.28 6.16 -6.04
N LEU A 26 -8.53 6.66 -6.05
CA LEU A 26 -9.58 6.12 -6.91
C LEU A 26 -9.24 6.23 -8.40
N VAL A 27 -8.36 7.18 -8.79
CA VAL A 27 -7.85 7.27 -10.16
C VAL A 27 -7.10 5.99 -10.56
N ALA A 28 -6.47 5.29 -9.61
CA ALA A 28 -5.80 4.02 -9.84
C ALA A 28 -6.75 2.93 -10.38
N THR A 29 -8.04 2.96 -10.01
CA THR A 29 -9.03 1.99 -10.48
C THR A 29 -9.39 2.19 -11.96
N LEU A 30 -9.11 3.36 -12.51
CA LEU A 30 -9.33 3.70 -13.92
C LEU A 30 -8.08 3.45 -14.78
N LEU A 31 -6.89 3.65 -14.21
CA LEU A 31 -5.63 3.63 -14.96
C LEU A 31 -4.95 2.26 -14.98
N PHE A 32 -5.04 1.49 -13.89
CA PHE A 32 -4.33 0.22 -13.80
C PHE A 32 -5.25 -0.96 -14.11
N GLU A 33 -4.82 -1.79 -15.05
CA GLU A 33 -5.42 -3.10 -15.26
C GLU A 33 -5.12 -4.05 -14.09
N ARG A 34 -5.71 -5.25 -14.14
CA ARG A 34 -5.45 -6.31 -13.17
C ARG A 34 -3.95 -6.64 -13.14
N LEU A 35 -3.35 -6.50 -11.96
CA LEU A 35 -1.93 -6.79 -11.78
C LEU A 35 -1.60 -8.26 -12.07
N GLY A 36 -0.61 -8.49 -12.92
CA GLY A 36 0.07 -9.77 -13.12
C GLY A 36 1.05 -10.11 -11.99
N PRO A 37 1.63 -11.31 -11.96
CA PRO A 37 2.47 -11.77 -10.84
C PRO A 37 3.74 -10.94 -10.58
N HIS A 38 4.23 -10.21 -11.60
CA HIS A 38 5.46 -9.42 -11.57
C HIS A 38 5.21 -7.90 -11.51
N GLU A 39 3.95 -7.50 -11.33
CA GLU A 39 3.56 -6.10 -11.43
C GLU A 39 3.14 -5.54 -10.07
N ALA A 40 3.39 -4.25 -9.88
CA ALA A 40 2.90 -3.46 -8.76
C ALA A 40 2.55 -2.07 -9.33
N PHE A 41 1.61 -1.37 -8.69
CA PHE A 41 1.37 0.03 -9.01
C PHE A 41 1.92 0.93 -7.91
N VAL A 42 2.23 2.17 -8.27
CA VAL A 42 2.72 3.19 -7.34
C VAL A 42 1.98 4.50 -7.59
N VAL A 43 1.50 5.12 -6.52
CA VAL A 43 0.86 6.43 -6.55
C VAL A 43 1.61 7.37 -5.61
N HIS A 44 2.03 8.51 -6.13
CA HIS A 44 2.72 9.56 -5.37
C HIS A 44 1.79 10.71 -5.03
N GLY A 45 2.04 11.33 -3.89
CA GLY A 45 1.48 12.62 -3.55
C GLY A 45 0.08 12.60 -2.96
N THR A 46 -0.48 11.42 -2.67
CA THR A 46 -1.87 11.32 -2.21
C THR A 46 -2.05 12.01 -0.86
N GLU A 47 -3.05 12.88 -0.78
CA GLU A 47 -3.47 13.52 0.46
C GLU A 47 -4.47 12.66 1.22
N ARG A 48 -4.39 12.67 2.55
CA ARG A 48 -5.45 12.14 3.40
C ARG A 48 -6.43 13.23 3.78
N TYR A 49 -7.71 13.02 3.46
CA TYR A 49 -8.78 13.98 3.67
C TYR A 49 -9.68 13.64 4.86
N SER A 50 -9.74 12.36 5.23
CA SER A 50 -10.70 11.87 6.23
C SER A 50 -10.03 11.20 7.43
N SER A 51 -10.55 11.52 8.62
CA SER A 51 -10.34 10.76 9.83
C SER A 51 -11.36 9.61 9.87
N TYR A 52 -10.98 8.48 10.45
CA TYR A 52 -11.88 7.33 10.59
C TYR A 52 -11.66 6.62 11.91
N THR A 53 -12.60 5.76 12.29
CA THR A 53 -12.50 4.78 13.37
C THR A 53 -13.05 3.43 12.89
N GLY A 54 -12.73 2.36 13.61
CA GLY A 54 -13.20 1.02 13.26
C GLY A 54 -12.54 0.43 12.02
N TYR A 55 -13.02 -0.75 11.63
CA TYR A 55 -12.53 -1.56 10.52
C TYR A 55 -13.63 -2.55 10.10
N GLY A 56 -13.71 -2.90 8.81
CA GLY A 56 -14.78 -3.74 8.29
C GLY A 56 -16.15 -3.11 8.56
N GLU A 57 -17.07 -3.90 9.11
CA GLU A 57 -18.43 -3.46 9.44
C GLU A 57 -18.49 -2.32 10.48
N SER A 58 -17.43 -2.14 11.28
CA SER A 58 -17.36 -1.08 12.29
C SER A 58 -16.77 0.24 11.77
N PHE A 59 -16.35 0.29 10.50
CA PHE A 59 -15.76 1.48 9.91
C PHE A 59 -16.71 2.67 9.95
N LYS A 60 -16.19 3.81 10.43
CA LYS A 60 -16.93 5.06 10.54
C LYS A 60 -16.04 6.24 10.21
N PHE A 61 -16.56 7.13 9.37
CA PHE A 61 -16.01 8.47 9.19
C PHE A 61 -16.01 9.23 10.53
N CYS A 62 -14.90 9.90 10.84
CA CYS A 62 -14.65 10.58 12.11
C CYS A 62 -14.23 12.04 11.91
N GLY A 63 -14.74 12.69 10.85
CA GLY A 63 -14.45 14.09 10.53
C GLY A 63 -13.31 14.26 9.52
N GLY A 64 -13.07 15.52 9.14
CA GLY A 64 -11.95 15.86 8.25
C GLY A 64 -10.59 15.54 8.88
N PHE A 65 -9.58 15.38 8.03
CA PHE A 65 -8.19 15.22 8.42
C PHE A 65 -7.36 16.32 7.76
N THR A 66 -6.58 17.05 8.57
CA THR A 66 -5.61 18.01 8.05
C THR A 66 -4.28 17.31 7.87
N ASP A 67 -3.96 16.95 6.64
CA ASP A 67 -2.71 16.27 6.33
C ASP A 67 -1.51 17.22 6.44
N THR A 68 -0.66 16.97 7.44
CA THR A 68 0.56 17.73 7.70
C THR A 68 1.80 17.13 7.06
N THR A 69 1.65 16.11 6.20
CA THR A 69 2.75 15.53 5.44
C THR A 69 3.43 16.59 4.59
N ASP A 70 4.76 16.70 4.72
CA ASP A 70 5.58 17.65 3.98
C ASP A 70 5.39 17.54 2.47
N PHE A 71 5.62 18.65 1.78
CA PHE A 71 5.67 18.68 0.33
C PHE A 71 7.09 18.46 -0.18
N GLU A 72 7.17 17.77 -1.30
CA GLU A 72 8.32 17.77 -2.19
C GLU A 72 8.05 18.78 -3.30
N ILE A 73 9.02 19.66 -3.56
CA ILE A 73 8.93 20.75 -4.55
C ILE A 73 9.83 20.39 -5.72
N PHE A 74 9.26 20.44 -6.92
CA PHE A 74 9.98 20.16 -8.15
C PHE A 74 10.12 21.44 -8.96
N ALA A 75 11.35 21.70 -9.42
CA ALA A 75 11.58 22.74 -10.38
C ALA A 75 11.04 22.32 -11.75
N ASN A 76 10.35 23.22 -12.43
CA ASN A 76 9.98 23.04 -13.83
C ASN A 76 11.24 23.16 -14.70
N ILE A 77 11.92 22.05 -14.96
CA ILE A 77 13.01 22.04 -15.91
C ILE A 77 12.40 21.96 -17.32
N GLY A 78 12.39 23.08 -18.04
CA GLY A 78 12.08 23.11 -19.48
C GLY A 78 10.65 23.51 -19.88
N THR A 79 9.81 24.01 -18.98
CA THR A 79 8.52 24.63 -19.34
C THR A 79 8.54 26.14 -19.06
N ASN A 80 7.80 26.93 -19.85
CA ASN A 80 7.62 28.38 -19.63
C ASN A 80 6.77 28.69 -18.38
N ASP A 81 6.37 27.66 -17.64
CA ASP A 81 5.51 27.77 -16.48
C ASP A 81 6.40 27.99 -15.24
N MET A 82 6.36 29.19 -14.68
CA MET A 82 7.23 29.60 -13.57
C MET A 82 6.81 29.01 -12.21
N ALA A 83 5.62 28.41 -12.12
CA ALA A 83 5.10 27.89 -10.85
C ALA A 83 5.68 26.51 -10.54
N PRO A 84 6.44 26.33 -9.45
CA PRO A 84 6.95 25.01 -9.08
C PRO A 84 5.77 24.08 -8.77
N TYR A 85 5.79 22.86 -9.32
CA TYR A 85 4.83 21.86 -8.91
C TYR A 85 5.28 21.20 -7.60
N LYS A 86 4.32 20.87 -6.75
CA LYS A 86 4.56 20.22 -5.47
C LYS A 86 3.68 18.98 -5.33
N ARG A 87 4.17 17.97 -4.63
CA ARG A 87 3.39 16.79 -4.24
C ARG A 87 3.66 16.46 -2.78
N ARG A 88 2.74 15.81 -2.09
CA ARG A 88 3.01 15.35 -0.73
C ARG A 88 4.07 14.25 -0.74
N LYS A 89 4.90 14.21 0.31
CA LYS A 89 5.80 13.09 0.59
C LYS A 89 5.00 11.89 1.11
N SER A 90 4.16 11.34 0.24
CA SER A 90 3.34 10.17 0.46
C SER A 90 3.44 9.29 -0.77
N VAL A 91 3.75 8.01 -0.56
CA VAL A 91 3.86 7.01 -1.62
C VAL A 91 3.07 5.79 -1.22
N VAL A 92 2.13 5.39 -2.06
CA VAL A 92 1.33 4.19 -1.89
C VAL A 92 1.74 3.19 -2.96
N VAL A 93 2.16 2.00 -2.54
CA VAL A 93 2.53 0.89 -3.42
C VAL A 93 1.48 -0.20 -3.29
N GLY A 94 0.82 -0.54 -4.39
CA GLY A 94 -0.17 -1.61 -4.45
C GLY A 94 0.43 -2.94 -4.90
N ILE A 95 0.31 -3.95 -4.03
CA ILE A 95 0.69 -5.34 -4.31
C ILE A 95 -0.38 -6.31 -3.81
N ASP A 96 -0.70 -7.34 -4.60
CA ASP A 96 -1.78 -8.28 -4.29
C ASP A 96 -1.27 -9.65 -3.84
N ALA A 97 -1.75 -10.16 -2.71
CA ALA A 97 -1.40 -11.49 -2.19
C ALA A 97 -2.24 -12.61 -2.84
N ILE A 98 -1.79 -13.86 -2.73
CA ILE A 98 -2.58 -15.05 -3.06
C ILE A 98 -3.73 -15.17 -2.05
N CYS A 99 -4.92 -15.53 -2.53
CA CYS A 99 -6.05 -15.94 -1.68
C CYS A 99 -5.92 -17.42 -1.34
N TYR A 100 -5.83 -17.75 -0.05
CA TYR A 100 -5.67 -19.11 0.44
C TYR A 100 -6.96 -19.75 0.96
N PHE A 101 -8.11 -19.10 0.81
CA PHE A 101 -9.40 -19.75 1.09
C PHE A 101 -9.61 -20.95 0.16
N GLY A 102 -9.69 -22.15 0.73
CA GLY A 102 -9.80 -23.41 -0.02
C GLY A 102 -8.48 -24.02 -0.48
N VAL A 103 -7.32 -23.46 -0.11
CA VAL A 103 -5.98 -23.96 -0.52
C VAL A 103 -5.11 -24.20 0.72
N ALA A 104 -4.73 -25.47 0.97
CA ALA A 104 -4.01 -25.87 2.18
C ALA A 104 -2.50 -25.51 2.18
N CYS A 105 -1.90 -25.23 1.03
CA CYS A 105 -0.45 -25.29 0.84
C CYS A 105 0.25 -23.94 0.74
N GLN A 106 0.08 -23.03 1.72
CA GLN A 106 0.79 -21.73 1.72
C GLN A 106 2.31 -21.88 1.81
N SER A 107 2.77 -22.99 2.41
CA SER A 107 4.19 -23.34 2.57
C SER A 107 4.80 -23.98 1.32
N GLU A 108 4.04 -24.15 0.24
CA GLU A 108 4.59 -24.67 -1.01
C GLU A 108 5.54 -23.64 -1.64
N TRP A 109 6.67 -24.12 -2.18
CA TRP A 109 7.68 -23.24 -2.76
C TRP A 109 7.14 -22.35 -3.88
N SER A 110 6.23 -22.86 -4.71
CA SER A 110 5.58 -22.09 -5.79
C SER A 110 4.86 -20.84 -5.25
N HIS A 111 4.13 -20.99 -4.15
CA HIS A 111 3.44 -19.90 -3.46
C HIS A 111 4.39 -18.96 -2.76
N ILE A 112 5.35 -19.47 -1.99
CA ILE A 112 6.37 -18.65 -1.32
C ILE A 112 7.13 -17.80 -2.36
N ARG A 113 7.58 -18.42 -3.45
CA ARG A 113 8.29 -17.74 -4.54
C ARG A 113 7.44 -16.66 -5.19
N ARG A 114 6.16 -16.94 -5.46
CA ARG A 114 5.23 -15.94 -6.03
C ARG A 114 5.12 -14.72 -5.11
N GLU A 115 4.96 -14.94 -3.81
CA GLU A 115 4.79 -13.85 -2.85
C GLU A 115 6.06 -13.03 -2.64
N ILE A 116 7.24 -13.66 -2.67
CA ILE A 116 8.54 -12.97 -2.68
C ILE A 116 8.65 -12.07 -3.91
N ILE A 117 8.35 -12.61 -5.10
CA ILE A 117 8.42 -11.87 -6.36
C ILE A 117 7.47 -10.67 -6.35
N LYS A 118 6.24 -10.87 -5.88
CA LYS A 118 5.24 -9.82 -5.79
C LYS A 118 5.66 -8.71 -4.82
N ALA A 119 6.17 -9.07 -3.64
CA ALA A 119 6.70 -8.10 -2.70
C ALA A 119 7.91 -7.35 -3.30
N CYS A 120 8.82 -8.05 -4.00
CA CYS A 120 9.92 -7.41 -4.71
C CYS A 120 9.44 -6.44 -5.79
N ALA A 121 8.40 -6.77 -6.57
CA ALA A 121 7.85 -5.88 -7.59
C ALA A 121 7.43 -4.51 -7.02
N GLY A 122 6.88 -4.48 -5.81
CA GLY A 122 6.57 -3.23 -5.11
C GLY A 122 7.79 -2.58 -4.44
N PHE A 123 8.62 -3.36 -3.76
CA PHE A 123 9.70 -2.83 -2.92
C PHE A 123 10.88 -2.29 -3.73
N PHE A 124 11.15 -2.86 -4.89
CA PHE A 124 12.21 -2.41 -5.81
C PHE A 124 11.83 -1.17 -6.61
N TYR A 125 10.68 -0.55 -6.34
CA TYR A 125 10.31 0.70 -6.98
C TYR A 125 11.45 1.73 -6.87
N PRO A 126 12.02 2.17 -8.02
CA PRO A 126 13.22 2.99 -8.07
C PRO A 126 12.84 4.45 -7.90
N ASP A 127 12.53 4.85 -6.66
CA ASP A 127 12.35 6.27 -6.38
C ASP A 127 13.71 6.97 -6.28
N GLN A 128 14.11 7.64 -7.36
CA GLN A 128 15.33 8.47 -7.38
C GLN A 128 15.15 9.80 -6.63
N THR A 129 13.91 10.19 -6.32
CA THR A 129 13.60 11.49 -5.71
C THR A 129 13.75 11.47 -4.20
N CYS A 130 13.61 10.30 -3.56
CA CYS A 130 13.86 10.16 -2.13
C CYS A 130 14.49 8.79 -1.80
N LEU A 131 15.83 8.76 -1.79
CA LEU A 131 16.64 7.57 -1.50
C LEU A 131 16.45 6.98 -0.09
N GLY A 132 15.71 7.68 0.80
CA GLY A 132 15.52 7.29 2.20
C GLY A 132 14.17 6.65 2.53
N TRP A 133 13.33 6.33 1.54
CA TRP A 133 12.03 5.72 1.82
C TRP A 133 12.17 4.37 2.52
N LYS A 134 11.49 4.25 3.66
CA LYS A 134 11.30 2.98 4.38
C LYS A 134 10.01 2.32 3.90
N ILE A 135 9.98 0.99 3.95
CA ILE A 135 8.77 0.22 3.66
C ILE A 135 7.93 0.17 4.93
N GLY A 136 6.80 0.86 4.93
CA GLY A 136 5.76 0.71 5.95
C GLY A 136 4.75 -0.36 5.52
N THR A 137 4.64 -1.46 6.27
CA THR A 137 3.71 -2.56 5.95
C THR A 137 3.16 -3.23 7.22
N GLY A 138 2.37 -4.29 7.06
CA GLY A 138 1.88 -5.13 8.15
C GLY A 138 1.51 -6.53 7.66
N ASN A 139 0.40 -7.05 8.18
CA ASN A 139 -0.12 -8.40 7.90
C ASN A 139 -0.72 -8.54 6.48
N TRP A 140 0.09 -8.26 5.46
CA TRP A 140 -0.27 -8.30 4.04
C TRP A 140 -0.84 -9.67 3.65
N GLY A 141 -2.08 -9.66 3.15
CA GLY A 141 -2.79 -10.87 2.74
C GLY A 141 -3.16 -11.85 3.85
N CYS A 142 -3.14 -11.44 5.12
CA CYS A 142 -3.43 -12.35 6.24
C CYS A 142 -4.88 -12.30 6.74
N GLY A 143 -5.63 -11.25 6.39
CA GLY A 143 -7.05 -11.11 6.75
C GLY A 143 -7.95 -11.90 5.81
N VAL A 144 -8.68 -11.19 4.95
CA VAL A 144 -9.61 -11.76 3.95
C VAL A 144 -8.95 -12.66 2.88
N LEU A 145 -7.63 -12.82 2.89
CA LEU A 145 -6.91 -13.72 1.99
C LEU A 145 -6.32 -14.94 2.72
N GLY A 146 -6.43 -15.00 4.06
CA GLY A 146 -6.10 -16.19 4.85
C GLY A 146 -4.61 -16.52 4.98
N GLY A 147 -3.69 -15.62 4.61
CA GLY A 147 -2.26 -15.81 4.76
C GLY A 147 -1.80 -15.93 6.22
N LYS A 148 -0.76 -16.74 6.47
CA LYS A 148 -0.13 -16.83 7.80
C LYS A 148 0.75 -15.60 8.08
N PRO A 149 0.48 -14.80 9.14
CA PRO A 149 1.24 -13.58 9.45
C PRO A 149 2.75 -13.80 9.59
N GLU A 150 3.17 -14.90 10.21
CA GLU A 150 4.58 -15.22 10.46
C GLU A 150 5.32 -15.47 9.13
N LEU A 151 4.69 -16.24 8.23
CA LEU A 151 5.26 -16.50 6.89
C LEU A 151 5.30 -15.22 6.06
N LYS A 152 4.23 -14.42 6.09
CA LYS A 152 4.13 -13.14 5.37
C LYS A 152 5.11 -12.09 5.88
N PHE A 153 5.40 -12.08 7.18
CA PHE A 153 6.45 -11.27 7.77
C PHE A 153 7.81 -11.66 7.19
N LEU A 154 8.18 -12.94 7.23
CA LEU A 154 9.46 -13.42 6.71
C LEU A 154 9.62 -13.10 5.21
N ILE A 155 8.58 -13.31 4.41
CA ILE A 155 8.58 -12.97 2.98
C ILE A 155 8.87 -11.48 2.77
N GLN A 156 8.13 -10.61 3.46
CA GLN A 156 8.31 -9.16 3.31
C GLN A 156 9.67 -8.70 3.81
N TRP A 157 10.17 -9.28 4.91
CA TRP A 157 11.49 -8.95 5.45
C TRP A 157 12.62 -9.35 4.50
N MET A 158 12.54 -10.53 3.89
CA MET A 158 13.49 -10.96 2.86
C MET A 158 13.44 -10.03 1.64
N SER A 159 12.25 -9.74 1.12
CA SER A 159 12.10 -8.86 -0.05
C SER A 159 12.58 -7.43 0.23
N ALA A 160 12.35 -6.89 1.43
CA ALA A 160 12.85 -5.58 1.84
C ALA A 160 14.38 -5.56 1.95
N THR A 161 14.96 -6.61 2.52
CA THR A 161 16.42 -6.79 2.60
C THR A 161 17.05 -6.86 1.21
N LEU A 162 16.45 -7.59 0.28
CA LEU A 162 16.91 -7.66 -1.11
C LEU A 162 16.81 -6.31 -1.83
N ALA A 163 15.79 -5.51 -1.50
CA ALA A 163 15.62 -4.15 -2.04
C ALA A 163 16.55 -3.12 -1.37
N GLY A 164 17.30 -3.49 -0.33
CA GLY A 164 18.14 -2.57 0.44
C GLY A 164 17.34 -1.52 1.22
N LYS A 165 16.11 -1.84 1.63
CA LYS A 165 15.19 -0.90 2.32
C LYS A 165 14.88 -1.36 3.75
N ASP A 166 14.82 -0.40 4.66
CA ASP A 166 14.33 -0.62 6.02
C ASP A 166 12.84 -1.03 6.01
N LEU A 167 12.47 -2.02 6.81
CA LEU A 167 11.09 -2.48 6.98
C LEU A 167 10.54 -2.02 8.33
N THR A 168 9.48 -1.21 8.32
CA THR A 168 8.65 -0.92 9.49
C THR A 168 7.40 -1.79 9.42
N TYR A 169 7.31 -2.78 10.31
CA TYR A 169 6.21 -3.75 10.32
C TYR A 169 5.21 -3.47 11.44
N HIS A 170 3.94 -3.32 11.08
CA HIS A 170 2.86 -3.02 12.01
C HIS A 170 2.06 -4.28 12.31
N LEU A 171 2.11 -4.75 13.56
CA LEU A 171 1.33 -5.90 14.03
C LEU A 171 -0.14 -5.49 14.22
N CYS A 172 -1.05 -6.23 13.58
CA CYS A 172 -2.48 -5.92 13.54
C CYS A 172 -3.21 -6.04 14.91
N SER A 173 -2.51 -6.44 15.99
CA SER A 173 -3.08 -6.52 17.35
C SER A 173 -3.20 -5.16 18.04
N VAL A 174 -2.65 -4.08 17.48
CA VAL A 174 -2.71 -2.74 18.06
C VAL A 174 -3.43 -1.79 17.11
N PHE A 175 -4.71 -1.48 17.42
CA PHE A 175 -5.55 -0.54 16.66
C PHE A 175 -4.85 0.82 16.39
N SER A 176 -3.91 1.24 17.23
CA SER A 176 -3.17 2.50 17.06
C SER A 176 -2.10 2.49 15.97
N ALA A 177 -1.65 1.31 15.52
CA ALA A 177 -0.55 1.20 14.56
C ALA A 177 -0.96 1.52 13.11
N TRP A 178 -2.25 1.40 12.78
CA TRP A 178 -2.77 1.62 11.42
C TRP A 178 -2.92 3.10 11.05
N TYR A 179 -3.15 3.99 12.03
CA TYR A 179 -3.30 5.43 11.79
C TYR A 179 -2.06 6.09 11.19
N ARG A 180 -0.88 5.49 11.35
CA ARG A 180 0.40 6.04 10.86
C ARG A 180 0.80 5.54 9.49
N LEU A 181 0.23 4.43 9.02
CA LEU A 181 0.49 3.86 7.70
C LEU A 181 -0.51 4.30 6.64
N MET A 182 -1.69 4.78 7.06
CA MET A 182 -2.81 5.20 6.21
C MET A 182 -3.01 6.70 6.22
#